data_AF-A0A1X7N806-F1
#
_entry.id   AF-A0A1X7N806-F1
#
_cell.length_a   1.000
_cell.length_b   1.000
_cell.length_c   1.000
_cell.angle_alpha   90.00
_cell.angle_beta   90.00
_cell.angle_gamma   90.00
#
_symmetry.space_group_name_H-M   'P 1'
#
loop_
_entity.id
_entity.type
_entity.pdbx_description
1 polymer ?
#
loop_
_entity_poly.entity_id
_entity_poly.type
_entity_poly.pdbx_seq_one_letter_code
_entity_poly.pdbx_strand_id
1 'polypeptide(L)'
;MELKNNVILGMDYEIMCVIVTVGKGSKVLKIGKQNGISGGTIFYGQGTINNNLLKLLGLDDVRKEIVILAADREVVKGALENFTKLLHLDKRNQGIVFTVPIANLLGNKNCVYSQNAISRKVDQVMYQAIFTIVDSGEAEDVIAAAVAAGSQGGTVISGRGAGSHESSKLFSMDIEPEKEIVLILTESQTTDAIVASISHAMEIEKPGNGVLFTLDVNNTRGLF
;
A
#
# COMPACT_ATOMS: atom_id res chain seq x y z
N MET A 1 -19.31 17.31 -27.81
CA MET A 1 -17.90 16.93 -28.02
C MET A 1 -17.69 15.66 -27.22
N GLU A 2 -17.84 14.51 -27.89
CA GLU A 2 -17.72 13.20 -27.26
C GLU A 2 -16.29 13.01 -26.74
N LEU A 3 -16.15 12.95 -25.42
CA LEU A 3 -14.95 12.40 -24.80
C LEU A 3 -14.96 10.91 -25.13
N LYS A 4 -14.10 10.52 -26.08
CA LYS A 4 -13.73 9.13 -26.28
C LYS A 4 -13.17 8.60 -24.96
N ASN A 5 -13.97 7.83 -24.25
CA ASN A 5 -13.54 7.01 -23.12
C ASN A 5 -12.56 5.97 -23.64
N ASN A 6 -11.28 6.33 -23.71
CA ASN A 6 -10.21 5.35 -23.86
C ASN A 6 -10.09 4.61 -22.54
N VAL A 7 -10.75 3.46 -22.45
CA VAL A 7 -10.55 2.48 -21.39
C VAL A 7 -9.11 1.95 -21.51
N ILE A 8 -8.26 2.24 -20.53
CA ILE A 8 -7.00 1.51 -20.37
C ILE A 8 -7.36 0.17 -19.72
N LEU A 9 -7.24 -0.92 -20.48
CA LEU A 9 -7.36 -2.28 -20.00
C LEU A 9 -6.20 -2.63 -19.06
N GLY A 10 -6.54 -3.13 -17.87
CA GLY A 10 -5.72 -3.96 -16.97
C GLY A 10 -4.23 -3.61 -16.88
N MET A 11 -3.88 -2.65 -16.04
CA MET A 11 -2.48 -2.55 -15.63
C MET A 11 -2.18 -3.60 -14.57
N ASP A 12 -1.16 -4.40 -14.83
CA ASP A 12 -0.75 -5.53 -14.01
C ASP A 12 0.12 -5.02 -12.85
N TYR A 13 -0.49 -4.32 -11.89
CA TYR A 13 0.23 -3.80 -10.72
C TYR A 13 0.34 -4.85 -9.62
N GLU A 14 1.41 -4.72 -8.85
CA GLU A 14 1.61 -5.48 -7.62
C GLU A 14 1.99 -4.54 -6.48
N ILE A 15 1.59 -4.94 -5.28
CA ILE A 15 2.16 -4.41 -4.05
C ILE A 15 3.40 -5.24 -3.74
N MET A 16 4.56 -4.60 -3.73
CA MET A 16 5.77 -5.16 -3.14
C MET A 16 5.83 -4.74 -1.66
N CYS A 17 5.76 -5.73 -0.78
CA CYS A 17 5.88 -5.53 0.65
C CYS A 17 7.27 -5.95 1.13
N VAL A 18 7.96 -5.04 1.82
CA VAL A 18 9.32 -5.25 2.35
C VAL A 18 9.31 -5.06 3.85
N ILE A 19 9.64 -6.11 4.61
CA ILE A 19 9.72 -6.10 6.07
C ILE A 19 11.19 -6.07 6.48
N VAL A 20 11.59 -5.03 7.22
CA VAL A 20 12.97 -4.81 7.66
C VAL A 20 13.04 -4.39 9.12
N THR A 21 14.25 -4.40 9.70
CA THR A 21 14.49 -3.79 11.01
C THR A 21 14.28 -2.28 10.94
N VAL A 22 13.79 -1.67 12.03
CA VAL A 22 13.63 -0.21 12.14
C VAL A 22 14.90 0.53 11.73
N GLY A 23 14.71 1.63 10.99
CA GLY A 23 15.78 2.47 10.43
C GLY A 23 16.23 2.05 9.03
N LYS A 24 15.75 0.92 8.50
CA LYS A 24 16.05 0.48 7.13
C LYS A 24 14.93 0.85 6.13
N GLY A 25 13.74 1.25 6.58
CA GLY A 25 12.61 1.59 5.71
C GLY A 25 12.92 2.70 4.69
N SER A 26 13.61 3.76 5.10
CA SER A 26 14.04 4.83 4.20
C SER A 26 15.01 4.34 3.11
N LYS A 27 15.87 3.35 3.43
CA LYS A 27 16.73 2.69 2.43
C LYS A 27 15.88 1.88 1.44
N VAL A 28 14.82 1.22 1.89
CA VAL A 28 13.87 0.50 1.01
C VAL A 28 13.21 1.49 0.03
N LEU A 29 12.69 2.63 0.52
CA LEU A 29 12.10 3.66 -0.35
C LEU A 29 13.10 4.20 -1.38
N LYS A 30 14.35 4.44 -0.96
CA LYS A 30 15.42 4.88 -1.85
C LYS A 30 15.74 3.86 -2.95
N ILE A 31 15.83 2.58 -2.60
CA ILE A 31 16.03 1.50 -3.58
C ILE A 31 14.84 1.45 -4.54
N GLY A 32 13.61 1.58 -4.04
CA GLY A 32 12.40 1.62 -4.87
C GLY A 32 12.45 2.74 -5.90
N LYS A 33 12.73 3.98 -5.47
CA LYS A 33 12.89 5.15 -6.36
C LYS A 33 13.95 4.92 -7.44
N GLN A 34 15.09 4.33 -7.08
CA GLN A 34 16.16 4.00 -8.03
C GLN A 34 15.76 2.95 -9.08
N ASN A 35 14.73 2.14 -8.78
CA ASN A 35 14.19 1.13 -9.68
C ASN A 35 12.91 1.61 -10.41
N GLY A 36 12.59 2.90 -10.37
CA GLY A 36 11.43 3.46 -11.07
C GLY A 36 10.10 3.34 -10.31
N ILE A 37 10.12 2.93 -9.04
CA ILE A 37 8.92 2.93 -8.18
C ILE A 37 8.67 4.37 -7.70
N SER A 38 7.45 4.85 -7.88
CA SER A 38 7.11 6.27 -7.71
C SER A 38 7.05 6.73 -6.25
N GLY A 39 6.81 5.82 -5.30
CA GLY A 39 6.72 6.13 -3.88
C GLY A 39 6.43 4.90 -3.02
N GLY A 40 6.18 5.13 -1.74
CA GLY A 40 5.83 4.07 -0.81
C GLY A 40 5.49 4.59 0.58
N THR A 41 4.88 3.71 1.37
CA THR A 41 4.46 3.99 2.73
C THR A 41 5.08 2.97 3.68
N ILE A 42 5.60 3.47 4.80
CA ILE A 42 6.22 2.72 5.89
C ILE A 42 5.27 2.77 7.08
N PHE A 43 5.01 1.62 7.70
CA PHE A 43 4.33 1.54 8.99
C PHE A 43 5.03 0.50 9.88
N TYR A 44 4.67 0.47 11.15
CA TYR A 44 5.37 -0.35 12.14
C TYR A 44 4.69 -1.70 12.34
N GLY A 45 5.50 -2.72 12.60
CA GLY A 45 5.07 -4.04 13.03
C GLY A 45 5.98 -4.60 14.12
N GLN A 46 5.61 -5.75 14.66
CA GLN A 46 6.38 -6.44 15.71
C GLN A 46 6.95 -7.76 15.17
N GLY A 47 8.25 -7.96 15.33
CA GLY A 47 8.93 -9.21 15.00
C GLY A 47 8.91 -10.17 16.19
N THR A 48 8.53 -11.43 15.96
CA THR A 48 8.31 -12.42 17.03
C THR A 48 9.32 -13.57 17.02
N ILE A 49 10.35 -13.51 16.17
CA ILE A 49 11.37 -14.56 16.08
C ILE A 49 12.16 -14.62 17.39
N ASN A 50 11.99 -15.71 18.13
CA ASN A 50 12.64 -15.95 19.41
C ASN A 50 14.17 -15.89 19.31
N ASN A 51 14.79 -14.97 20.05
CA ASN A 51 16.22 -14.94 20.28
C ASN A 51 16.47 -14.97 21.80
N ASN A 52 16.93 -16.10 22.31
CA ASN A 52 17.04 -16.34 23.76
C ASN A 52 17.94 -15.31 24.47
N LEU A 53 18.95 -14.79 23.78
CA LEU A 53 19.82 -13.74 24.31
C LEU A 53 19.09 -12.39 24.44
N LEU A 54 18.23 -12.04 23.48
CA LEU A 54 17.43 -10.82 23.54
C LEU A 54 16.38 -10.88 24.65
N LYS A 55 15.78 -12.06 24.88
CA LYS A 55 14.90 -12.30 26.03
C LYS A 55 15.59 -12.10 27.36
N LEU A 56 16.84 -12.58 27.49
CA LEU A 56 17.63 -12.39 28.71
C LEU A 56 17.92 -10.91 28.99
N LEU A 57 18.03 -10.09 27.93
CA LEU A 57 18.29 -8.65 28.02
C LEU A 57 17.02 -7.78 28.02
N GLY A 58 15.82 -8.36 27.96
CA GLY A 58 14.55 -7.62 27.84
C GLY A 58 14.38 -6.86 26.52
N LEU A 59 15.04 -7.31 25.45
CA LEU A 59 15.06 -6.73 24.10
C LEU A 59 14.33 -7.62 23.08
N ASP A 60 13.38 -8.44 23.53
CA ASP A 60 12.67 -9.41 22.70
C ASP A 60 11.59 -8.80 21.81
N ASP A 61 11.15 -7.57 22.11
CA ASP A 61 10.31 -6.77 21.22
C ASP A 61 11.14 -6.17 20.07
N VAL A 62 11.29 -6.94 18.99
CA VAL A 62 11.99 -6.48 17.79
C VAL A 62 11.00 -5.76 16.88
N ARG A 63 10.84 -4.45 17.10
CA ARG A 63 10.12 -3.58 16.16
C ARG A 63 10.64 -3.73 14.73
N LYS A 64 9.71 -3.75 13.77
CA LYS A 64 9.96 -3.83 12.33
C LYS A 64 9.33 -2.63 11.64
N GLU A 65 9.92 -2.27 10.51
CA GLU A 65 9.29 -1.40 9.52
C GLU A 65 8.78 -2.27 8.38
N ILE A 66 7.51 -2.08 8.03
CA ILE A 66 6.83 -2.69 6.90
C ILE A 66 6.66 -1.61 5.86
N VAL A 67 7.21 -1.83 4.67
CA VAL A 67 7.17 -0.87 3.56
C VAL A 67 6.31 -1.44 2.45
N ILE A 68 5.28 -0.71 2.05
CA ILE A 68 4.41 -1.03 0.93
C ILE A 68 4.79 -0.12 -0.25
N LEU A 69 5.03 -0.75 -1.39
CA LEU A 69 5.37 -0.13 -2.66
C LEU A 69 4.38 -0.61 -3.72
N ALA A 70 3.80 0.29 -4.51
CA ALA A 70 2.93 -0.06 -5.63
C ALA A 70 3.64 0.23 -6.96
N ALA A 71 3.77 -0.77 -7.82
CA ALA A 71 4.38 -0.61 -9.15
C ALA A 71 3.86 -1.65 -10.14
N ASP A 72 4.07 -1.38 -11.43
CA ASP A 72 3.80 -2.33 -12.51
C ASP A 72 4.61 -3.63 -12.30
N ARG A 73 4.03 -4.78 -12.65
CA ARG A 73 4.61 -6.11 -12.43
C ARG A 73 6.01 -6.24 -13.05
N GLU A 74 6.26 -5.68 -14.23
CA GLU A 74 7.59 -5.78 -14.84
C GLU A 74 8.62 -4.93 -14.09
N VAL A 75 8.21 -3.76 -13.58
CA VAL A 75 9.05 -2.93 -12.69
C VAL A 75 9.34 -3.69 -11.39
N VAL A 76 8.33 -4.29 -10.78
CA VAL A 76 8.46 -5.11 -9.55
C VAL A 76 9.43 -6.26 -9.78
N LYS A 77 9.26 -7.01 -10.88
CA LYS A 77 10.12 -8.14 -11.25
C LYS A 77 11.57 -7.73 -11.42
N GLY A 78 11.84 -6.63 -12.14
CA GLY A 78 13.20 -6.09 -12.29
C GLY A 78 13.80 -5.58 -10.97
N ALA A 79 12.97 -5.01 -10.09
CA ALA A 79 13.43 -4.46 -8.81
C ALA A 79 13.80 -5.55 -7.79
N LEU A 80 13.15 -6.73 -7.82
CA LEU A 80 13.35 -7.81 -6.82
C LEU A 80 14.81 -8.24 -6.68
N GLU A 81 15.56 -8.34 -7.77
CA GLU A 81 16.98 -8.69 -7.74
C GLU A 81 17.81 -7.63 -7.01
N ASN A 82 17.53 -6.36 -7.27
CA ASN A 82 18.19 -5.23 -6.62
C ASN A 82 17.85 -5.15 -5.13
N PHE A 83 16.59 -5.37 -4.74
CA PHE A 83 16.19 -5.46 -3.35
C PHE A 83 16.92 -6.60 -2.63
N THR A 84 16.92 -7.79 -3.22
CA THR A 84 17.61 -8.98 -2.68
C THR A 84 19.08 -8.69 -2.45
N LYS A 85 19.78 -8.15 -3.45
CA LYS A 85 21.21 -7.85 -3.38
C LYS A 85 21.55 -6.73 -2.38
N LEU A 86 20.84 -5.61 -2.44
CA LEU A 86 21.18 -4.40 -1.66
C LEU A 86 20.73 -4.47 -0.19
N LEU A 87 19.74 -5.30 0.11
CA LEU A 87 19.30 -5.58 1.47
C LEU A 87 19.88 -6.88 2.03
N HIS A 88 20.57 -7.68 1.21
CA HIS A 88 21.12 -9.00 1.56
C HIS A 88 20.04 -9.98 2.05
N LEU A 89 18.91 -10.04 1.34
CA LEU A 89 17.76 -10.88 1.72
C LEU A 89 18.03 -12.38 1.58
N ASP A 90 19.11 -12.75 0.89
CA ASP A 90 19.67 -14.10 0.83
C ASP A 90 20.28 -14.55 2.17
N LYS A 91 20.59 -13.60 3.06
CA LYS A 91 21.18 -13.86 4.38
C LYS A 91 20.11 -13.91 5.47
N ARG A 92 20.36 -14.73 6.48
CA ARG A 92 19.47 -14.89 7.64
C ARG A 92 19.18 -13.55 8.32
N ASN A 93 17.89 -13.32 8.64
CA ASN A 93 17.38 -12.21 9.43
C ASN A 93 17.61 -10.79 8.84
N GLN A 94 17.87 -10.65 7.54
CA GLN A 94 18.07 -9.33 6.93
C GLN A 94 16.77 -8.62 6.52
N GLY A 95 15.69 -9.37 6.31
CA GLY A 95 14.37 -8.85 5.98
C GLY A 95 13.56 -9.90 5.21
N ILE A 96 12.35 -9.50 4.80
CA ILE A 96 11.47 -10.29 3.93
C ILE A 96 11.01 -9.37 2.81
N VAL A 97 11.00 -9.86 1.57
CA VAL A 97 10.29 -9.22 0.46
C VAL A 97 9.29 -10.21 -0.12
N PHE A 98 8.08 -9.75 -0.39
CA PHE A 98 7.08 -10.51 -1.12
C PHE A 98 6.23 -9.58 -1.96
N THR A 99 5.58 -10.12 -2.99
CA THR A 99 4.69 -9.36 -3.86
C THR A 99 3.27 -9.92 -3.79
N VAL A 100 2.29 -9.05 -3.90
CA VAL A 100 0.86 -9.38 -3.89
C VAL A 100 0.23 -8.70 -5.11
N PRO A 101 -0.44 -9.46 -6.00
CA PRO A 101 -1.18 -8.84 -7.09
C PRO A 101 -2.34 -8.02 -6.52
N ILE A 102 -2.58 -6.85 -7.09
CA ILE A 102 -3.73 -6.03 -6.69
C ILE A 102 -4.84 -6.10 -7.73
N ALA A 103 -6.06 -5.80 -7.30
CA ALA A 103 -7.22 -5.75 -8.19
C ALA A 103 -7.33 -4.37 -8.85
N ASN A 104 -7.27 -3.29 -8.05
CA ASN A 104 -7.35 -1.91 -8.54
C ASN A 104 -6.32 -0.99 -7.85
N LEU A 105 -5.94 0.11 -8.51
CA LEU A 105 -5.04 1.16 -8.00
C LEU A 105 -5.43 2.56 -8.52
N LEU A 106 -5.47 3.55 -7.64
CA LEU A 106 -5.72 4.98 -7.89
C LEU A 106 -4.68 5.85 -7.17
N GLY A 107 -4.49 7.08 -7.67
CA GLY A 107 -3.55 8.05 -7.09
C GLY A 107 -2.09 7.93 -7.53
N ASN A 108 -1.80 7.04 -8.49
CA ASN A 108 -0.50 6.98 -9.19
C ASN A 108 -0.63 7.50 -10.63
N LYS A 109 0.43 8.12 -11.17
CA LYS A 109 0.42 8.66 -12.53
C LYS A 109 0.11 7.54 -13.54
N ASN A 110 -0.78 7.82 -14.49
CA ASN A 110 -1.27 6.89 -15.53
C ASN A 110 -2.17 5.74 -15.05
N CYS A 111 -2.71 5.79 -13.82
CA CYS A 111 -3.66 4.79 -13.35
C CYS A 111 -5.12 5.15 -13.69
N VAL A 112 -5.86 4.22 -14.29
CA VAL A 112 -7.29 4.36 -14.61
C VAL A 112 -8.05 3.26 -13.87
N TYR A 113 -9.02 3.64 -13.05
CA TYR A 113 -9.99 2.70 -12.48
C TYR A 113 -10.74 2.02 -13.62
N SER A 114 -10.71 0.70 -13.69
CA SER A 114 -11.56 -0.04 -14.61
C SER A 114 -12.55 -0.88 -13.82
N GLN A 115 -13.82 -0.47 -13.86
CA GLN A 115 -14.96 -1.28 -13.40
C GLN A 115 -15.02 -2.66 -14.10
N ASN A 116 -14.30 -2.80 -15.23
CA ASN A 116 -14.22 -4.01 -16.04
C ASN A 116 -12.79 -4.57 -16.11
N ALA A 117 -11.89 -4.25 -15.17
CA ALA A 117 -10.61 -4.96 -15.04
C ALA A 117 -10.97 -6.42 -14.76
N ILE A 118 -10.85 -7.23 -15.81
CA ILE A 118 -11.24 -8.64 -15.89
C ILE A 118 -10.99 -9.26 -14.53
N SER A 119 -12.08 -9.57 -13.83
CA SER A 119 -12.07 -10.40 -12.63
C SER A 119 -11.17 -11.57 -13.00
N ARG A 120 -9.97 -11.65 -12.41
CA ARG A 120 -9.18 -12.88 -12.51
C ARG A 120 -10.17 -13.95 -12.08
N LYS A 121 -10.44 -14.92 -12.95
CA LYS A 121 -11.31 -16.08 -12.68
C LYS A 121 -10.74 -16.83 -11.49
N VAL A 122 -11.02 -16.30 -10.31
CA VAL A 122 -10.87 -16.87 -8.99
C VAL A 122 -12.31 -16.98 -8.53
N ASP A 123 -12.68 -18.14 -8.01
CA ASP A 123 -14.01 -18.42 -7.46
C ASP A 123 -14.55 -17.21 -6.69
N GLN A 124 -15.85 -16.90 -6.86
CA GLN A 124 -16.53 -15.70 -6.38
C GLN A 124 -15.85 -15.06 -5.16
N VAL A 125 -15.00 -14.06 -5.41
CA VAL A 125 -14.36 -13.28 -4.35
C VAL A 125 -15.49 -12.60 -3.59
N MET A 126 -15.74 -13.02 -2.34
CA MET A 126 -16.86 -12.51 -1.55
C MET A 126 -16.53 -11.17 -0.88
N TYR A 127 -15.26 -10.96 -0.54
CA TYR A 127 -14.78 -9.77 0.17
C TYR A 127 -13.54 -9.19 -0.48
N GLN A 128 -13.36 -7.89 -0.35
CA GLN A 128 -12.15 -7.17 -0.73
C GLN A 128 -11.68 -6.28 0.43
N ALA A 129 -10.38 -6.05 0.47
CA ALA A 129 -9.74 -5.09 1.36
C ALA A 129 -9.42 -3.82 0.57
N ILE A 130 -9.94 -2.69 1.00
CA ILE A 130 -9.61 -1.36 0.46
C ILE A 130 -8.55 -0.75 1.37
N PHE A 131 -7.44 -0.34 0.78
CA PHE A 131 -6.39 0.43 1.44
C PHE A 131 -6.40 1.84 0.85
N THR A 132 -6.56 2.83 1.71
CA THR A 132 -6.46 4.25 1.34
C THR A 132 -5.37 4.90 2.16
N ILE A 133 -4.36 5.46 1.49
CA ILE A 133 -3.20 6.11 2.10
C ILE A 133 -3.33 7.61 1.85
N VAL A 134 -3.42 8.39 2.92
CA VAL A 134 -3.61 9.84 2.90
C VAL A 134 -2.64 10.53 3.85
N ASP A 135 -2.62 11.86 3.85
CA ASP A 135 -1.86 12.63 4.83
C ASP A 135 -2.46 12.47 6.22
N SER A 136 -1.63 12.66 7.26
CA SER A 136 -2.12 12.58 8.63
C SER A 136 -3.20 13.63 8.89
N GLY A 137 -4.32 13.19 9.48
CA GLY A 137 -5.48 14.02 9.76
C GLY A 137 -6.63 13.86 8.76
N GLU A 138 -6.41 13.16 7.64
CA GLU A 138 -7.42 12.96 6.59
C GLU A 138 -8.14 11.59 6.70
N ALA A 139 -7.72 10.70 7.62
CA ALA A 139 -8.34 9.38 7.75
C ALA A 139 -9.84 9.43 8.12
N GLU A 140 -10.26 10.44 8.88
CA GLU A 140 -11.68 10.61 9.26
C GLU A 140 -12.56 10.91 8.04
N ASP A 141 -12.08 11.73 7.10
CA ASP A 141 -12.79 12.06 5.87
C ASP A 141 -12.94 10.84 4.96
N VAL A 142 -11.88 10.01 4.87
CA VAL A 142 -11.93 8.71 4.17
C VAL A 142 -12.99 7.79 4.77
N ILE A 143 -13.02 7.66 6.11
CA ILE A 143 -14.02 6.83 6.80
C ILE A 143 -15.43 7.37 6.58
N ALA A 144 -15.63 8.68 6.69
CA ALA A 144 -16.93 9.31 6.47
C ALA A 144 -17.44 9.05 5.04
N ALA A 145 -16.59 9.21 4.03
CA ALA A 145 -16.92 8.93 2.63
C ALA A 145 -17.25 7.44 2.42
N ALA A 146 -16.52 6.54 3.07
CA ALA A 146 -16.77 5.10 2.99
C ALA A 146 -18.11 4.70 3.64
N VAL A 147 -18.41 5.24 4.83
CA VAL A 147 -19.65 4.96 5.56
C VAL A 147 -20.86 5.49 4.79
N ALA A 148 -20.75 6.67 4.17
CA ALA A 148 -21.79 7.22 3.30
C ALA A 148 -22.13 6.29 2.10
N ALA A 149 -21.20 5.44 1.69
CA ALA A 149 -21.35 4.47 0.60
C ALA A 149 -21.65 3.04 1.07
N GLY A 150 -21.89 2.82 2.37
CA GLY A 150 -22.31 1.53 2.93
C GLY A 150 -21.23 0.75 3.66
N SER A 151 -20.04 1.30 3.88
CA SER A 151 -19.08 0.71 4.82
C SER A 151 -19.58 0.78 6.25
N GLN A 152 -19.22 -0.20 7.08
CA GLN A 152 -19.51 -0.21 8.52
C GLN A 152 -18.41 0.47 9.36
N GLY A 153 -17.32 0.91 8.72
CA GLY A 153 -16.19 1.56 9.38
C GLY A 153 -14.86 1.17 8.74
N GLY A 154 -13.77 1.36 9.47
CA GLY A 154 -12.42 1.02 9.01
C GLY A 154 -11.43 0.99 10.16
N THR A 155 -10.22 0.50 9.86
CA THR A 155 -9.07 0.55 10.77
C THR A 155 -8.09 1.60 10.28
N VAL A 156 -7.71 2.54 11.13
CA VAL A 156 -6.68 3.53 10.82
C VAL A 156 -5.34 3.02 11.34
N ILE A 157 -4.32 3.06 10.48
CA ILE A 157 -2.96 2.64 10.78
C ILE A 157 -2.04 3.83 10.51
N SER A 158 -1.31 4.27 11.53
CA SER A 158 -0.32 5.34 11.39
C SER A 158 0.91 4.86 10.62
N GLY A 159 1.46 5.73 9.79
CA GLY A 159 2.65 5.48 9.01
C GLY A 159 3.40 6.75 8.64
N ARG A 160 4.41 6.60 7.78
CA ARG A 160 5.15 7.67 7.16
C ARG A 160 5.53 7.24 5.75
N GLY A 161 5.65 8.15 4.81
CA GLY A 161 5.88 7.76 3.42
C GLY A 161 6.48 8.86 2.60
N ALA A 162 6.80 8.56 1.35
CA ALA A 162 7.18 9.56 0.37
C ALA A 162 6.50 9.26 -0.96
N GLY A 163 5.59 10.15 -1.37
CA GLY A 163 4.96 10.12 -2.68
C GLY A 163 5.82 10.73 -3.80
N SER A 164 5.37 10.56 -5.04
CA SER A 164 6.04 11.13 -6.23
C SER A 164 6.08 12.66 -6.27
N HIS A 165 5.24 13.31 -5.46
CA HIS A 165 5.15 14.77 -5.32
C HIS A 165 5.75 15.28 -3.99
N GLU A 166 6.27 14.39 -3.14
CA GLU A 166 6.77 14.74 -1.80
C GLU A 166 8.30 14.75 -1.72
N SER A 167 8.98 14.95 -2.85
CA SER A 167 10.44 15.07 -2.91
C SER A 167 10.94 16.43 -2.37
N SER A 168 10.40 16.88 -1.22
CA SER A 168 11.01 17.98 -0.48
C SER A 168 12.26 17.45 0.23
N LYS A 169 13.37 18.16 0.03
CA LYS A 169 14.63 17.91 0.73
C LYS A 169 14.83 19.00 1.75
N LEU A 170 14.94 18.62 3.02
CA LEU A 170 15.44 19.52 4.06
C LEU A 170 16.88 19.13 4.35
N PHE A 171 17.83 20.04 4.19
CA PHE A 171 19.26 19.77 4.43
C PHE A 171 19.80 18.51 3.73
N SER A 172 19.38 18.26 2.48
CA SER A 172 19.75 17.07 1.69
C SER A 172 19.26 15.73 2.24
N MET A 173 18.35 15.74 3.21
CA MET A 173 17.63 14.56 3.71
C MET A 173 16.27 14.45 3.02
N ASP A 174 15.88 13.23 2.63
CA ASP A 174 14.54 12.95 2.12
C ASP A 174 13.54 13.13 3.26
N ILE A 175 12.54 13.99 3.07
CA ILE A 175 11.44 14.15 4.04
C ILE A 175 10.44 13.02 3.78
N GLU A 176 10.09 12.31 4.84
CA GLU A 176 9.09 11.23 4.83
C GLU A 176 7.94 11.68 5.73
N PRO A 177 6.95 12.44 5.21
CA PRO A 177 5.82 12.95 5.99
C PRO A 177 5.01 11.84 6.66
N GLU A 178 4.31 12.22 7.74
CA GLU A 178 3.36 11.35 8.42
C GLU A 178 2.17 11.03 7.50
N LYS A 179 1.76 9.77 7.52
CA LYS A 179 0.68 9.22 6.69
C LYS A 179 -0.29 8.46 7.56
N GLU A 180 -1.53 8.35 7.09
CA GLU A 180 -2.52 7.45 7.65
C GLU A 180 -2.97 6.46 6.57
N ILE A 181 -3.12 5.20 6.96
CA ILE A 181 -3.62 4.14 6.11
C ILE A 181 -4.97 3.71 6.68
N VAL A 182 -6.03 3.89 5.90
CA VAL A 182 -7.37 3.39 6.23
C VAL A 182 -7.56 2.04 5.55
N LEU A 183 -7.80 1.00 6.36
CA LEU A 183 -8.12 -0.35 5.92
C LEU A 183 -9.61 -0.63 6.13
N ILE A 184 -10.32 -0.95 5.05
CA ILE A 184 -11.74 -1.32 5.05
C ILE A 184 -11.89 -2.72 4.47
N LEU A 185 -12.58 -3.60 5.19
CA LEU A 185 -13.02 -4.91 4.66
C LEU A 185 -14.49 -4.81 4.27
N THR A 186 -14.81 -5.14 3.03
CA THR A 186 -16.18 -5.00 2.51
C THR A 186 -16.52 -6.10 1.52
N GLU A 187 -17.82 -6.35 1.33
CA GLU A 187 -18.28 -7.31 0.32
C GLU A 187 -17.94 -6.79 -1.08
N SER A 188 -17.50 -7.68 -1.97
CA SER A 188 -17.06 -7.29 -3.33
C SER A 188 -18.11 -6.49 -4.10
N GLN A 189 -19.40 -6.76 -3.88
CA GLN A 189 -20.52 -6.05 -4.51
C GLN A 189 -20.66 -4.57 -4.06
N THR A 190 -20.11 -4.23 -2.89
CA THR A 190 -20.13 -2.87 -2.32
C THR A 190 -18.82 -2.11 -2.54
N THR A 191 -17.74 -2.82 -2.87
CA THR A 191 -16.40 -2.22 -3.02
C THR A 191 -16.39 -1.05 -3.99
N ASP A 192 -16.97 -1.21 -5.18
CA ASP A 192 -16.93 -0.19 -6.23
C ASP A 192 -17.59 1.12 -5.77
N ALA A 193 -18.71 1.04 -5.05
CA ALA A 193 -19.41 2.21 -4.53
C ALA A 193 -18.57 2.93 -3.46
N ILE A 194 -17.94 2.17 -2.57
CA ILE A 194 -17.05 2.72 -1.53
C ILE A 194 -15.81 3.37 -2.16
N VAL A 195 -15.17 2.70 -3.11
CA VAL A 195 -14.00 3.23 -3.81
C VAL A 195 -14.35 4.52 -4.56
N ALA A 196 -15.47 4.56 -5.28
CA ALA A 196 -15.92 5.75 -5.99
C ALA A 196 -16.21 6.91 -5.03
N SER A 197 -16.86 6.64 -3.88
CA SER A 197 -17.15 7.64 -2.86
C SER A 197 -15.87 8.24 -2.26
N ILE A 198 -14.92 7.40 -1.85
CA ILE A 198 -13.63 7.84 -1.30
C ILE A 198 -12.83 8.62 -2.37
N SER A 199 -12.76 8.09 -3.59
CA SER A 199 -12.04 8.73 -4.70
C SER A 199 -12.58 10.13 -4.99
N HIS A 200 -13.90 10.30 -4.97
CA HIS A 200 -14.54 11.59 -5.19
C HIS A 200 -14.31 12.55 -4.02
N ALA A 201 -14.53 12.11 -2.78
CA ALA A 201 -14.43 12.95 -1.59
C ALA A 201 -13.01 13.48 -1.36
N MET A 202 -12.01 12.63 -1.57
CA MET A 202 -10.59 12.97 -1.35
C MET A 202 -9.90 13.47 -2.64
N GLU A 203 -10.59 13.39 -3.78
CA GLU A 203 -10.02 13.69 -5.09
C GLU A 203 -8.71 12.91 -5.37
N ILE A 204 -8.66 11.62 -5.00
CA ILE A 204 -7.43 10.77 -5.01
C ILE A 204 -6.71 10.75 -6.37
N GLU A 205 -7.45 10.91 -7.47
CA GLU A 205 -6.85 10.96 -8.82
C GLU A 205 -5.98 12.20 -9.05
N LYS A 206 -6.13 13.24 -8.21
CA LYS A 206 -5.26 14.41 -8.24
C LYS A 206 -3.90 14.09 -7.62
N PRO A 207 -2.80 14.51 -8.24
CA PRO A 207 -1.47 14.23 -7.70
C PRO A 207 -1.27 14.83 -6.31
N GLY A 208 -0.92 13.98 -5.33
CA GLY A 208 -0.64 14.39 -3.96
C GLY A 208 -1.77 14.09 -2.96
N ASN A 209 -2.98 13.78 -3.42
CA ASN A 209 -4.16 13.57 -2.57
C ASN A 209 -4.29 12.13 -2.02
N GLY A 210 -3.18 11.40 -1.99
CA GLY A 210 -3.14 10.01 -1.51
C GLY A 210 -3.15 8.94 -2.60
N VAL A 211 -3.26 7.70 -2.16
CA VAL A 211 -3.22 6.48 -2.99
C VAL A 211 -4.30 5.53 -2.48
N LEU A 212 -5.05 4.90 -3.38
CA LEU A 212 -6.06 3.90 -3.03
C LEU A 212 -5.84 2.63 -3.84
N PHE A 213 -5.84 1.47 -3.20
CA PHE A 213 -5.82 0.18 -3.90
C PHE A 213 -6.70 -0.86 -3.22
N THR A 214 -7.06 -1.90 -3.97
CA THR A 214 -7.88 -3.01 -3.46
C THR A 214 -7.18 -4.36 -3.62
N LEU A 215 -7.37 -5.22 -2.61
CA LEU A 215 -6.89 -6.60 -2.60
C LEU A 215 -8.08 -7.56 -2.50
N ASP A 216 -8.04 -8.65 -3.24
CA ASP A 216 -9.01 -9.73 -3.10
C ASP A 216 -8.78 -10.48 -1.78
N VAL A 217 -9.86 -10.75 -1.03
CA VAL A 217 -9.79 -11.46 0.25
C VAL A 217 -10.40 -12.84 0.11
N ASN A 218 -9.56 -13.88 0.27
CA ASN A 218 -9.98 -15.27 0.11
C ASN A 218 -10.94 -15.74 1.21
N ASN A 219 -10.78 -15.24 2.44
CA ASN A 219 -11.58 -15.69 3.57
C ASN A 219 -11.60 -14.66 4.70
N THR A 220 -12.74 -14.54 5.36
CA THR A 220 -12.93 -13.67 6.52
C THR A 220 -13.68 -14.41 7.64
N ARG A 221 -13.39 -14.07 8.89
CA ARG A 221 -14.08 -14.59 10.09
C ARG A 221 -14.19 -13.44 11.10
N GLY A 222 -15.31 -13.36 11.81
CA GLY A 222 -15.54 -12.29 12.79
C GLY A 222 -15.74 -10.91 12.16
N LEU A 223 -16.20 -10.86 10.91
CA LEU A 223 -16.77 -9.63 10.37
C LEU A 223 -18.15 -9.46 11.00
N PHE A 224 -18.27 -8.42 11.83
CA PHE A 224 -19.49 -8.00 12.53
C PHE A 224 -20.01 -9.02 13.56
#